data_AF-F7JTD9-F1
#
_entry.id   AF-F7JTD9-F1
#
_cell.length_a   1.000
_cell.length_b   1.000
_cell.length_c   1.000
_cell.angle_alpha   90.00
_cell.angle_beta   90.00
_cell.angle_gamma   90.00
#
_symmetry.space_group_name_H-M   'P 1'
#
loop_
_entity.id
_entity.type
_entity.pdbx_description
1 polymer ?
#
loop_
_entity_poly.entity_id
_entity_poly.type
_entity_poly.pdbx_seq_one_letter_code
_entity_poly.pdbx_strand_id
1 'polypeptide(L)'
;MLDAICSTKTYQQINGEAVPTQVVKSRLLKVGYEHIQYVFFSLDRSTSKVKNIRQYMLTVLYNAPATINQFYDAEVRHDMYWGKDIPDR
;
A
#
# COMPACT_ATOMS: atom_id res chain seq x y z
N MET A 1 -5.80 -5.16 -11.63
CA MET A 1 -6.53 -5.17 -10.34
C MET A 1 -7.84 -5.93 -10.47
N LEU A 2 -8.70 -5.55 -11.42
CA LEU A 2 -9.93 -6.28 -11.72
C LEU A 2 -9.71 -7.78 -11.94
N ASP A 3 -8.65 -8.18 -12.63
CA ASP A 3 -8.34 -9.60 -12.85
C ASP A 3 -8.14 -10.41 -11.56
N ALA A 4 -7.65 -9.77 -10.48
CA ALA A 4 -7.50 -10.41 -9.17
C ALA A 4 -8.87 -10.60 -8.49
N ILE A 5 -9.81 -9.70 -8.76
CA ILE A 5 -11.20 -9.76 -8.28
C ILE A 5 -12.02 -10.77 -9.08
N CYS A 6 -11.87 -10.77 -10.40
CA CYS A 6 -12.55 -11.68 -11.32
C CYS A 6 -11.90 -13.05 -11.41
N SER A 7 -10.82 -13.31 -10.66
CA SER A 7 -10.14 -14.60 -10.69
C SER A 7 -11.04 -15.71 -10.15
N THR A 8 -11.02 -16.85 -10.85
CA THR A 8 -11.65 -18.12 -10.46
C THR A 8 -10.69 -19.05 -9.71
N LYS A 9 -9.41 -18.66 -9.58
CA LYS A 9 -8.42 -19.43 -8.83
C LYS A 9 -8.80 -19.50 -7.35
N THR A 10 -8.52 -20.62 -6.70
CA THR A 10 -8.70 -20.79 -5.24
C THR A 10 -7.72 -19.94 -4.44
N TYR A 11 -6.48 -19.82 -4.92
CA TYR A 11 -5.41 -19.05 -4.28
C TYR A 11 -4.76 -18.07 -5.26
N GLN A 12 -4.30 -16.94 -4.73
CA GLN A 12 -3.53 -15.93 -5.43
C GLN A 12 -2.20 -15.69 -4.72
N GLN A 13 -1.16 -15.43 -5.51
CA GLN A 13 0.17 -15.14 -4.99
C GLN A 13 0.29 -13.64 -4.68
N ILE A 14 0.41 -13.32 -3.39
CA ILE A 14 0.60 -11.96 -2.89
C ILE A 14 1.92 -11.92 -2.14
N ASN A 15 2.87 -11.11 -2.59
CA ASN A 15 4.21 -11.03 -2.00
C ASN A 15 4.93 -12.39 -1.83
N GLY A 16 4.68 -13.34 -2.73
CA GLY A 16 5.25 -14.70 -2.65
C GLY A 16 4.49 -15.68 -1.75
N GLU A 17 3.41 -15.25 -1.08
CA GLU A 17 2.56 -16.12 -0.27
C GLU A 17 1.25 -16.47 -0.98
N ALA A 18 0.79 -17.71 -0.79
CA ALA A 18 -0.50 -18.18 -1.29
C ALA A 18 -1.63 -17.72 -0.39
N VAL A 19 -2.39 -16.72 -0.83
CA VAL A 19 -3.53 -16.17 -0.10
C VAL A 19 -4.84 -16.66 -0.74
N PRO A 20 -5.86 -17.09 0.05
CA PRO A 20 -7.16 -17.44 -0.50
C PRO A 20 -7.77 -16.28 -1.28
N THR A 21 -8.25 -16.55 -2.49
CA THR A 21 -8.79 -15.53 -3.40
C THR A 21 -9.94 -14.75 -2.76
N GLN A 22 -10.77 -15.39 -1.94
CA GLN A 22 -11.86 -14.74 -1.19
C GLN A 22 -11.34 -13.60 -0.30
N VAL A 23 -10.22 -13.82 0.38
CA VAL A 23 -9.58 -12.82 1.27
C VAL A 23 -9.01 -11.67 0.44
N VAL A 24 -8.33 -11.99 -0.67
CA VAL A 24 -7.81 -10.98 -1.61
C VAL A 24 -8.95 -10.09 -2.13
N LYS A 25 -10.08 -10.69 -2.54
CA LYS A 25 -11.27 -9.94 -2.98
C LYS A 25 -11.79 -9.03 -1.87
N SER A 26 -11.99 -9.57 -0.67
CA SER A 26 -12.53 -8.79 0.46
C SER A 26 -11.66 -7.57 0.78
N ARG A 27 -10.32 -7.70 0.71
CA ARG A 27 -9.41 -6.58 0.95
C ARG A 27 -9.40 -5.58 -0.20
N LEU A 28 -9.31 -6.05 -1.45
CA LEU A 28 -9.32 -5.16 -2.62
C LEU A 28 -10.63 -4.38 -2.78
N LEU A 29 -11.77 -4.95 -2.37
CA LEU A 29 -13.07 -4.27 -2.38
C LEU A 29 -13.19 -3.17 -1.30
N LYS A 30 -12.31 -3.15 -0.30
CA LYS A 30 -12.27 -2.11 0.74
C LYS A 30 -11.34 -0.94 0.38
N VAL A 31 -10.68 -1.00 -0.77
CA VAL A 31 -9.78 0.05 -1.24
C VAL A 31 -10.60 1.28 -1.65
N GLY A 32 -10.51 2.32 -0.82
CA GLY A 32 -10.97 3.69 -1.13
C GLY A 32 -9.87 4.60 -1.69
N TYR A 33 -10.24 5.87 -1.96
CA TYR A 33 -9.36 6.91 -2.52
C TYR A 33 -8.07 7.15 -1.73
N GLU A 34 -8.15 7.16 -0.40
CA GLU A 34 -7.01 7.31 0.52
C GLU A 34 -5.87 6.31 0.24
N HIS A 35 -6.21 5.06 -0.08
CA HIS A 35 -5.24 4.02 -0.39
C HIS A 35 -4.52 4.28 -1.72
N ILE A 36 -5.20 4.91 -2.67
CA ILE A 36 -4.61 5.31 -3.96
C ILE A 36 -3.59 6.42 -3.72
N GLN A 37 -3.90 7.41 -2.89
CA GLN A 37 -2.95 8.46 -2.51
C GLN A 37 -1.71 7.86 -1.81
N TYR A 38 -1.93 6.93 -0.87
CA TYR A 38 -0.84 6.19 -0.22
C TYR A 38 0.08 5.47 -1.21
N VAL A 39 -0.49 4.83 -2.25
CA VAL A 39 0.30 4.16 -3.30
C VAL A 39 1.13 5.15 -4.08
N PHE A 40 0.55 6.28 -4.51
CA PHE A 40 1.29 7.31 -5.25
C PHE A 40 2.44 7.89 -4.42
N PHE A 41 2.18 8.17 -3.14
CA PHE A 41 3.21 8.67 -2.23
C PHE A 41 4.35 7.66 -2.02
N SER A 42 4.00 6.37 -1.89
CA SER A 42 4.98 5.28 -1.80
C SER A 42 5.80 5.11 -3.08
N LEU A 43 5.21 5.34 -4.24
CA LEU A 43 5.90 5.30 -5.53
C LEU A 43 6.85 6.49 -5.72
N ASP A 44 6.42 7.69 -5.34
CA ASP A 44 7.22 8.92 -5.46
C ASP A 44 8.50 8.86 -4.61
N ARG A 45 8.40 8.29 -3.40
CA ARG A 45 9.55 8.08 -2.51
C ARG A 45 10.43 6.88 -2.86
N SER A 46 9.96 5.97 -3.71
CA SER A 46 10.75 4.80 -4.10
C SER A 46 11.89 5.22 -5.04
N THR A 47 13.12 5.20 -4.53
CA THR A 47 14.34 5.47 -5.32
C THR A 47 14.69 4.36 -6.32
N SER A 48 14.02 3.21 -6.22
CA SER A 48 14.27 2.04 -7.06
C SER A 48 13.20 1.87 -8.14
N LYS A 49 13.65 1.56 -9.36
CA LYS A 49 12.76 1.25 -10.49
C LYS A 49 11.96 -0.02 -10.20
N VAL A 50 10.63 0.10 -10.24
CA VAL A 50 9.72 -1.04 -10.07
C VAL A 50 9.80 -1.94 -11.31
N LYS A 51 10.38 -3.14 -11.16
CA LYS A 51 10.55 -4.11 -12.27
C LYS A 51 9.23 -4.79 -12.67
N ASN A 52 8.33 -5.03 -11.70
CA ASN A 52 7.03 -5.66 -11.93
C ASN A 52 5.93 -4.79 -11.30
N ILE A 53 5.48 -3.79 -12.05
CA ILE A 53 4.49 -2.81 -11.57
C ILE A 53 3.16 -3.48 -11.18
N ARG A 54 2.78 -4.56 -11.86
CA ARG A 54 1.52 -5.26 -11.59
C ARG A 54 1.53 -5.94 -10.22
N GLN A 55 2.58 -6.71 -9.92
CA GLN A 55 2.75 -7.36 -8.62
C GLN A 55 2.92 -6.32 -7.50
N TYR A 56 3.68 -5.25 -7.76
CA TYR A 56 3.82 -4.15 -6.82
C TYR A 56 2.47 -3.53 -6.46
N MET A 57 1.69 -3.09 -7.45
CA MET A 57 0.37 -2.51 -7.21
C MET A 57 -0.57 -3.48 -6.49
N LEU A 58 -0.51 -4.78 -6.84
CA LEU A 58 -1.30 -5.81 -6.17
C LEU A 58 -0.98 -5.92 -4.69
N THR A 59 0.30 -5.98 -4.35
CA THR A 59 0.77 -6.07 -2.96
C THR A 59 0.44 -4.81 -2.18
N VAL A 60 0.69 -3.62 -2.74
CA VAL A 60 0.45 -2.36 -2.03
C VAL A 60 -1.05 -2.19 -1.76
N LEU A 61 -1.91 -2.37 -2.76
CA LEU A 61 -3.36 -2.19 -2.58
C LEU A 61 -3.99 -3.27 -1.69
N TYR A 62 -3.45 -4.50 -1.69
CA TYR A 62 -3.88 -5.54 -0.76
C TYR A 62 -3.55 -5.20 0.70
N ASN A 63 -2.41 -4.58 0.93
CA ASN A 63 -1.94 -4.21 2.27
C ASN A 63 -2.39 -2.81 2.73
N ALA A 64 -2.78 -1.94 1.81
CA ALA A 64 -3.07 -0.54 2.10
C ALA A 64 -4.07 -0.35 3.25
N PRO A 65 -5.22 -1.06 3.33
CA PRO A 65 -6.15 -0.88 4.45
C PRO A 65 -5.57 -1.26 5.82
N ALA A 66 -4.54 -2.11 5.85
CA ALA A 66 -3.89 -2.51 7.08
C ALA A 66 -2.74 -1.56 7.48
N THR A 67 -2.06 -0.94 6.50
CA THR A 67 -0.84 -0.17 6.74
C THR A 67 -1.03 1.34 6.68
N ILE A 68 -2.11 1.83 6.07
CA ILE A 68 -2.31 3.27 5.80
C ILE A 68 -2.30 4.13 7.07
N ASN A 69 -2.95 3.69 8.15
CA ASN A 69 -2.99 4.42 9.42
C ASN A 69 -1.59 4.53 10.04
N GLN A 70 -0.86 3.41 10.08
CA GLN A 70 0.50 3.38 10.61
C GLN A 70 1.45 4.22 9.77
N PHE A 71 1.25 4.24 8.46
CA PHE A 71 2.03 5.07 7.56
C PHE A 71 1.87 6.55 7.87
N TYR A 72 0.63 7.05 7.90
CA TYR A 72 0.39 8.46 8.20
C TYR A 72 0.81 8.85 9.63
N ASP A 73 0.61 7.97 10.61
CA ASP A 73 1.13 8.18 11.98
C ASP A 73 2.66 8.32 12.01
N ALA A 74 3.36 7.51 11.21
CA ALA A 74 4.82 7.58 11.11
C ALA A 74 5.27 8.89 10.43
N GLU A 75 4.59 9.32 9.36
CA GLU A 75 4.87 10.59 8.68
C GLU A 75 4.69 11.79 9.62
N VAL A 76 3.58 11.86 10.35
CA VAL A 76 3.33 12.96 11.30
C VAL A 76 4.40 12.98 12.39
N ARG A 77 4.79 11.82 12.93
CA ARG A 77 5.86 11.75 13.94
C ARG A 77 7.21 12.20 13.39
N HIS A 78 7.54 11.85 12.15
CA HIS A 78 8.76 12.26 11.49
C HIS A 78 8.82 13.79 11.34
N ASP A 79 7.75 14.39 10.82
CA ASP A 79 7.65 15.84 10.65
C ASP A 79 7.68 16.60 11.98
N MET A 80 7.01 16.06 13.02
CA MET A 80 7.02 16.64 14.37
C MET A 80 8.38 16.53 15.08
N TYR A 81 9.18 15.52 14.75
CA TYR A 81 10.53 15.37 15.29
C TYR A 81 11.48 16.37 14.63
N TRP A 82 11.45 16.48 13.29
CA TRP A 82 12.34 17.38 12.55
C TRP A 82 11.91 18.86 12.60
N GLY A 83 10.63 19.13 12.84
CA GLY A 83 10.08 20.49 12.98
C GLY A 83 10.42 21.17 14.32
N LYS A 84 10.89 20.42 15.33
CA LYS A 84 11.31 20.98 16.63
C LYS A 84 12.74 21.51 16.65
N ASP A 85 13.55 21.20 15.63
CA ASP A 85 14.95 21.60 15.54
C ASP A 85 15.16 22.95 14.82
N ILE A 86 14.09 23.68 14.49
CA ILE A 86 14.18 25.06 14.01
C ILE A 86 14.17 25.96 15.25
N PRO A 87 15.30 26.59 15.63
CA PRO A 87 15.29 27.59 16.69
C PRO A 87 14.42 28.75 16.21
N ASP A 88 13.47 29.20 17.04
CA ASP A 88 12.80 30.48 16.84
C ASP A 88 13.87 31.54 16.55
N ARG A 89 13.85 32.08 15.32
CA ARG A 89 14.79 33.09 14.86
C ARG A 89 14.04 34.29 14.32
#